data_AF-A0A935P4A7-F1
#
_entry.id   AF-A0A935P4A7-F1
#
_cell.length_a   1.000
_cell.length_b   1.000
_cell.length_c   1.000
_cell.angle_alpha   90.00
_cell.angle_beta   90.00
_cell.angle_gamma   90.00
#
_symmetry.space_group_name_H-M   'P 1'
#
loop_
_entity.id
_entity.type
_entity.pdbx_description
1 polymer ?
#
loop_
_entity_poly.entity_id
_entity_poly.type
_entity_poly.pdbx_seq_one_letter_code
_entity_poly.pdbx_strand_id
1 'polypeptide(L)'
;MRLGDATLWVPAGSLTKDTEIGLRALEALPAHDAGRFTAVGQAYELTPHGTEFTLAFPAVLSVNVDRAAISARAGLDPRTAQLFHFDEEAGAYVGVASTFDDRTGMLISAIEHFSKYVVMAQTAAATAPGPTVVLQGTMPTAIRAGAPLYLRATVTPTTGTSIASVRVYYRKLQPSPQPLIEAVMTPDRTPTVPASNTYGLLIPASFLTAADLGPGPDLAYYAEATDSGCDDLARRHPDLA
;
A
#
# COMPACT_ATOMS: atom_id res chain seq x y z
N MET A 1 -13.58 -11.59 -13.76
CA MET A 1 -14.84 -11.61 -12.97
C MET A 1 -15.13 -10.19 -12.50
N ARG A 2 -16.41 -9.77 -12.46
CA ARG A 2 -16.81 -8.42 -12.02
C ARG A 2 -17.93 -8.52 -10.99
N LEU A 3 -17.86 -7.71 -9.93
CA LEU A 3 -18.91 -7.55 -8.93
C LEU A 3 -18.96 -6.09 -8.49
N GLY A 4 -20.07 -5.41 -8.77
CA GLY A 4 -20.20 -3.97 -8.53
C GLY A 4 -19.08 -3.18 -9.21
N ASP A 5 -18.30 -2.48 -8.38
CA ASP A 5 -17.18 -1.65 -8.79
C ASP A 5 -15.85 -2.41 -8.91
N ALA A 6 -15.79 -3.66 -8.44
CA ALA A 6 -14.58 -4.49 -8.50
C ALA A 6 -14.53 -5.38 -9.75
N THR A 7 -13.35 -5.45 -10.34
CA THR A 7 -12.99 -6.40 -11.40
C THR A 7 -11.76 -7.18 -10.97
N LEU A 8 -11.88 -8.51 -10.91
CA LEU A 8 -10.78 -9.44 -10.71
C LEU A 8 -10.37 -10.06 -12.04
N TRP A 9 -9.10 -9.92 -12.41
CA TRP A 9 -8.48 -10.62 -13.53
C TRP A 9 -7.42 -11.59 -13.01
N VAL A 10 -7.56 -12.87 -13.35
CA VAL A 10 -6.61 -13.92 -12.99
C VAL A 10 -6.03 -14.48 -14.29
N PRO A 11 -4.79 -14.12 -14.65
CA PRO A 11 -4.17 -14.64 -15.87
C PRO A 11 -3.97 -16.17 -15.85
N ALA A 12 -3.81 -16.75 -17.04
CA ALA A 12 -3.36 -18.13 -17.13
C ALA A 12 -1.97 -18.28 -16.50
N GLY A 13 -1.76 -19.35 -15.73
CA GLY A 13 -0.52 -19.56 -14.99
C GLY A 13 -0.43 -18.86 -13.63
N SER A 14 -1.44 -18.09 -13.22
CA SER A 14 -1.52 -17.55 -11.86
C SER A 14 -1.72 -18.62 -10.80
N LEU A 15 -2.30 -19.77 -11.17
CA LEU A 15 -2.60 -20.87 -10.26
C LEU A 15 -2.00 -22.17 -10.81
N THR A 16 -1.56 -23.06 -9.92
CA THR A 16 -0.90 -24.32 -10.27
C THR A 16 -1.86 -25.42 -10.69
N LYS A 17 -3.16 -25.22 -10.45
CA LYS A 17 -4.23 -26.16 -10.76
C LYS A 17 -5.54 -25.41 -11.01
N ASP A 18 -6.48 -26.09 -11.66
CA ASP A 18 -7.84 -25.61 -11.80
C ASP A 18 -8.45 -25.37 -10.41
N THR A 19 -8.94 -24.15 -10.20
CA THR A 19 -9.43 -23.67 -8.91
C THR A 19 -10.73 -22.91 -9.14
N GLU A 20 -11.77 -23.26 -8.38
CA GLU A 20 -13.01 -22.48 -8.36
C GLU A 20 -12.76 -21.19 -7.58
N ILE A 21 -13.01 -20.04 -8.22
CA ILE A 21 -12.72 -18.72 -7.65
C ILE A 21 -14.03 -18.02 -7.30
N GLY A 22 -14.16 -17.58 -6.05
CA GLY A 22 -15.27 -16.74 -5.61
C GLY A 22 -14.87 -15.28 -5.46
N LEU A 23 -15.82 -14.38 -5.73
CA LEU A 23 -15.76 -12.96 -5.39
C LEU A 23 -17.13 -12.58 -4.83
N ARG A 24 -17.16 -12.12 -3.58
CA ARG A 24 -18.39 -11.64 -2.93
C ARG A 24 -18.19 -10.30 -2.25
N ALA A 25 -19.27 -9.55 -2.12
CA ALA A 25 -19.30 -8.34 -1.30
C ALA A 25 -19.37 -8.75 0.18
N LEU A 26 -18.62 -8.05 1.03
CA LEU A 26 -18.70 -8.18 2.48
C LEU A 26 -19.72 -7.19 3.04
N GLU A 27 -20.62 -7.69 3.90
CA GLU A 27 -21.58 -6.84 4.61
C GLU A 27 -20.91 -5.99 5.69
N ALA A 28 -19.85 -6.52 6.31
CA ALA A 28 -19.06 -5.85 7.32
C ALA A 28 -17.58 -6.21 7.17
N LEU A 29 -16.72 -5.25 7.52
CA LEU A 29 -15.29 -5.45 7.62
C LEU A 29 -14.91 -6.12 8.94
N PRO A 30 -13.85 -6.94 8.98
CA PRO A 30 -13.24 -7.38 10.23
C PRO A 30 -12.93 -6.18 11.14
N ALA A 31 -13.41 -6.22 12.39
CA ALA A 31 -13.27 -5.11 13.34
C ALA A 31 -11.85 -5.05 13.90
N HIS A 32 -10.99 -4.25 13.28
CA HIS A 32 -9.61 -4.02 13.70
C HIS A 32 -9.19 -2.57 13.42
N ASP A 33 -8.17 -2.10 14.16
CA ASP A 33 -7.60 -0.77 13.96
C ASP A 33 -6.87 -0.71 12.59
N ALA A 34 -7.26 0.26 11.76
CA ALA A 34 -6.60 0.57 10.49
C ALA A 34 -5.70 1.81 10.62
N GLY A 35 -5.40 2.23 11.86
CA GLY A 35 -4.61 3.42 12.16
C GLY A 35 -5.29 4.68 11.65
N ARG A 36 -4.60 5.44 10.79
CA ARG A 36 -5.12 6.68 10.19
C ARG A 36 -6.00 6.46 8.95
N PHE A 37 -6.21 5.20 8.56
CA PHE A 37 -6.97 4.85 7.36
C PHE A 37 -8.43 4.56 7.70
N THR A 38 -9.32 4.97 6.79
CA THR A 38 -10.76 4.74 6.87
C THR A 38 -11.22 4.06 5.58
N ALA A 39 -12.03 3.02 5.69
CA ALA A 39 -12.59 2.32 4.54
C ALA A 39 -13.48 3.25 3.68
N VAL A 40 -13.23 3.23 2.37
CA VAL A 40 -13.91 4.03 1.36
C VAL A 40 -14.49 3.13 0.28
N GLY A 41 -15.70 2.62 0.54
CA GLY A 41 -16.49 1.85 -0.42
C GLY A 41 -16.74 0.41 0.03
N GLN A 42 -17.10 -0.43 -0.94
CA GLN A 42 -17.42 -1.84 -0.73
C GLN A 42 -16.15 -2.65 -0.47
N ALA A 43 -16.20 -3.52 0.55
CA ALA A 43 -15.19 -4.53 0.79
C ALA A 43 -15.57 -5.84 0.08
N TYR A 44 -14.57 -6.60 -0.35
CA TYR A 44 -14.75 -7.81 -1.13
C TYR A 44 -14.00 -8.97 -0.49
N GLU A 45 -14.56 -10.17 -0.51
CA GLU A 45 -13.84 -11.40 -0.18
C GLU A 45 -13.62 -12.21 -1.45
N LEU A 46 -12.37 -12.63 -1.63
CA LEU A 46 -11.97 -13.55 -2.68
C LEU A 46 -11.69 -14.92 -2.06
N THR A 47 -12.19 -15.98 -2.69
CA THR A 47 -11.99 -17.36 -2.24
C THR A 47 -11.36 -18.21 -3.35
N PRO A 48 -10.62 -19.28 -3.01
CA PRO A 48 -10.40 -19.85 -1.68
C PRO A 48 -9.25 -19.19 -0.89
N HIS A 49 -9.42 -18.93 0.40
CA HIS A 49 -8.37 -18.36 1.26
C HIS A 49 -7.16 -19.30 1.38
N GLY A 50 -6.00 -18.71 1.73
CA GLY A 50 -4.75 -19.46 1.88
C GLY A 50 -4.18 -20.01 0.56
N THR A 51 -4.75 -19.58 -0.57
CA THR A 51 -4.21 -19.87 -1.89
C THR A 51 -3.54 -18.62 -2.45
N GLU A 52 -2.31 -18.79 -2.91
CA GLU A 52 -1.47 -17.73 -3.46
C GLU A 52 -1.42 -17.80 -4.98
N PHE A 53 -1.25 -16.63 -5.58
CA PHE A 53 -0.97 -16.51 -7.01
C PHE A 53 0.52 -16.67 -7.27
N THR A 54 0.83 -17.30 -8.40
CA THR A 54 2.19 -17.34 -8.91
C THR A 54 2.62 -15.93 -9.26
N LEU A 55 3.67 -15.44 -8.60
CA LEU A 55 4.16 -14.07 -8.76
C LEU A 55 4.64 -13.73 -10.18
N ALA A 56 4.94 -14.73 -11.03
CA ALA A 56 5.23 -14.51 -12.44
C ALA A 56 4.00 -14.05 -13.25
N PHE A 57 2.81 -14.36 -12.76
CA PHE A 57 1.51 -14.03 -13.37
C PHE A 57 0.53 -13.62 -12.25
N PRO A 58 0.74 -12.46 -11.58
CA PRO A 58 -0.10 -12.08 -10.46
C PRO A 58 -1.53 -11.78 -10.92
N ALA A 59 -2.50 -12.08 -10.07
CA ALA A 59 -3.86 -11.62 -10.30
C ALA A 59 -3.95 -10.11 -10.09
N VAL A 60 -4.88 -9.46 -10.78
CA VAL A 60 -5.11 -8.03 -10.69
C VAL A 60 -6.52 -7.78 -10.17
N LEU A 61 -6.62 -7.06 -9.05
CA LEU A 61 -7.86 -6.50 -8.57
C LEU A 61 -7.91 -5.02 -8.95
N SER A 62 -8.98 -4.62 -9.64
CA SER A 62 -9.23 -3.23 -9.99
C SER A 62 -10.56 -2.80 -9.39
N VAL A 63 -10.59 -1.66 -8.72
CA VAL A 63 -11.79 -1.12 -8.07
C VAL A 63 -12.04 0.28 -8.61
N ASN A 64 -13.26 0.55 -9.08
CA ASN A 64 -13.66 1.91 -9.41
C ASN A 64 -13.82 2.72 -8.12
N VAL A 65 -13.12 3.84 -8.03
CA VAL A 65 -13.07 4.66 -6.82
C VAL A 65 -13.56 6.06 -7.14
N ASP A 66 -14.70 6.41 -6.57
CA ASP A 66 -15.23 7.77 -6.64
C ASP A 66 -14.49 8.69 -5.66
N ARG A 67 -13.45 9.35 -6.17
CA ARG A 67 -12.66 10.32 -5.41
C ARG A 67 -13.49 11.52 -4.95
N ALA A 68 -14.54 11.92 -5.67
CA ALA A 68 -15.41 13.01 -5.23
C ALA A 68 -16.25 12.58 -4.01
N ALA A 69 -16.74 11.33 -4.00
CA ALA A 69 -17.40 10.76 -2.84
C ALA A 69 -16.46 10.62 -1.63
N ILE A 70 -15.17 10.33 -1.84
CA ILE A 70 -14.17 10.34 -0.76
C ILE A 70 -13.97 11.76 -0.23
N SER A 71 -13.77 12.75 -1.11
CA SER A 71 -13.62 14.16 -0.71
C SER A 71 -14.82 14.71 0.05
N ALA A 72 -16.02 14.19 -0.21
CA ALA A 72 -17.24 14.59 0.51
C ALA A 72 -17.28 14.05 1.95
N ARG A 73 -16.48 13.04 2.29
CA ARG A 73 -16.35 12.53 3.66
C ARG A 73 -15.40 13.44 4.44
N ALA A 74 -15.90 13.98 5.54
CA ALA A 74 -15.16 14.95 6.35
C ALA A 74 -13.77 14.43 6.73
N GLY A 75 -12.75 15.17 6.29
CA GLY A 75 -11.38 14.90 6.66
C GLY A 75 -10.75 13.69 5.99
N LEU A 76 -11.22 13.17 4.85
CA LEU A 76 -10.47 12.16 4.07
C LEU A 76 -9.79 12.76 2.85
N ASP A 77 -8.57 12.29 2.52
CA ASP A 77 -7.85 12.68 1.31
C ASP A 77 -8.01 11.62 0.20
N PRO A 78 -8.72 11.89 -0.90
CA PRO A 78 -8.90 10.93 -2.00
C PRO A 78 -7.60 10.49 -2.69
N ARG A 79 -6.51 11.26 -2.54
CA ARG A 79 -5.20 10.95 -3.13
C ARG A 79 -4.49 9.81 -2.40
N THR A 80 -4.92 9.52 -1.17
CA THR A 80 -4.37 8.45 -0.31
C THR A 80 -5.14 7.14 -0.45
N ALA A 81 -6.13 7.08 -1.35
CA ALA A 81 -6.90 5.87 -1.60
C ALA A 81 -5.98 4.72 -2.07
N GLN A 82 -5.97 3.64 -1.31
CA GLN A 82 -5.15 2.45 -1.54
C GLN A 82 -5.94 1.19 -1.19
N LEU A 83 -5.64 0.08 -1.87
CA LEU A 83 -6.21 -1.21 -1.55
C LEU A 83 -5.51 -1.79 -0.31
N PHE A 84 -6.27 -2.36 0.61
CA PHE A 84 -5.79 -3.09 1.77
C PHE A 84 -6.33 -4.51 1.72
N HIS A 85 -5.56 -5.47 2.22
CA HIS A 85 -6.09 -6.77 2.62
C HIS A 85 -6.10 -6.91 4.13
N PHE A 86 -6.96 -7.79 4.64
CA PHE A 86 -6.97 -8.16 6.05
C PHE A 86 -6.12 -9.41 6.27
N ASP A 87 -5.05 -9.28 7.05
CA ASP A 87 -4.23 -10.38 7.54
C ASP A 87 -4.90 -10.95 8.80
N GLU A 88 -5.51 -12.13 8.67
CA GLU A 88 -6.23 -12.81 9.74
C GLU A 88 -5.31 -13.31 10.86
N GLU A 89 -4.05 -13.61 10.55
CA GLU A 89 -3.07 -14.09 11.54
C GLU A 89 -2.55 -12.94 12.37
N ALA A 90 -2.21 -11.82 11.73
CA ALA A 90 -1.74 -10.62 12.42
C ALA A 90 -2.88 -9.76 13.01
N GLY A 91 -4.13 -9.96 12.58
CA GLY A 91 -5.27 -9.13 12.96
C GLY A 91 -5.09 -7.68 12.53
N ALA A 92 -4.64 -7.46 11.28
CA ALA A 92 -4.24 -6.14 10.80
C ALA A 92 -4.58 -5.92 9.32
N TYR A 93 -4.81 -4.65 8.97
CA TYR A 93 -4.93 -4.24 7.58
C TYR A 93 -3.55 -3.95 6.99
N VAL A 94 -3.25 -4.57 5.85
CA VAL A 94 -1.97 -4.45 5.16
C VAL A 94 -2.19 -3.81 3.79
N GLY A 95 -1.51 -2.69 3.57
CA GLY A 95 -1.58 -1.94 2.32
C GLY A 95 -1.02 -2.74 1.15
N VAL A 96 -1.72 -2.72 0.03
CA VAL A 96 -1.36 -3.37 -1.22
C VAL A 96 -0.90 -2.31 -2.19
N ALA A 97 0.23 -2.54 -2.87
CA ALA A 97 0.72 -1.62 -3.90
C ALA A 97 -0.38 -1.39 -4.96
N SER A 98 -0.71 -0.12 -5.20
CA SER A 98 -1.85 0.27 -6.01
C SER A 98 -1.48 1.45 -6.90
N THR A 99 -1.93 1.41 -8.15
CA THR A 99 -1.83 2.53 -9.09
C THR A 99 -3.23 3.07 -9.36
N PHE A 100 -3.40 4.39 -9.38
CA PHE A 100 -4.66 5.01 -9.77
C PHE A 100 -4.60 5.49 -11.22
N ASP A 101 -5.57 5.10 -12.05
CA ASP A 101 -5.75 5.63 -13.40
C ASP A 101 -6.77 6.78 -13.35
N ASP A 102 -6.26 8.01 -13.38
CA ASP A 102 -7.07 9.24 -13.33
C ASP A 102 -8.05 9.38 -14.52
N ARG A 103 -7.81 8.69 -15.63
CA ARG A 103 -8.71 8.73 -16.80
C ARG A 103 -9.92 7.83 -16.60
N THR A 104 -9.76 6.71 -15.89
CA THR A 104 -10.81 5.70 -15.71
C THR A 104 -11.40 5.67 -14.31
N GLY A 105 -10.78 6.35 -13.34
CA GLY A 105 -11.18 6.31 -11.93
C GLY A 105 -10.83 4.99 -11.24
N MET A 106 -10.01 4.16 -11.86
CA MET A 106 -9.71 2.81 -11.37
C MET A 106 -8.48 2.81 -10.49
N LEU A 107 -8.63 2.26 -9.28
CA LEU A 107 -7.51 1.81 -8.47
C LEU A 107 -7.15 0.38 -8.88
N ILE A 108 -5.92 0.17 -9.35
CA ILE A 108 -5.43 -1.08 -9.94
C ILE A 108 -4.31 -1.63 -9.07
N SER A 109 -4.48 -2.87 -8.59
CA SER A 109 -3.54 -3.52 -7.67
C SER A 109 -3.24 -4.94 -8.14
N ALA A 110 -1.96 -5.30 -8.20
CA ALA A 110 -1.57 -6.70 -8.27
C ALA A 110 -1.74 -7.31 -6.88
N ILE A 111 -2.44 -8.44 -6.80
CA ILE A 111 -2.70 -9.14 -5.54
C ILE A 111 -1.98 -10.49 -5.54
N GLU A 112 -1.52 -10.89 -4.37
CA GLU A 112 -0.63 -12.04 -4.20
C GLU A 112 -1.37 -13.30 -3.73
N HIS A 113 -2.57 -13.15 -3.18
CA HIS A 113 -3.36 -14.26 -2.65
C HIS A 113 -4.85 -13.92 -2.62
N PHE A 114 -5.67 -14.92 -2.33
CA PHE A 114 -7.10 -14.70 -2.05
C PHE A 114 -7.29 -14.26 -0.60
N SER A 115 -7.98 -13.13 -0.40
CA SER A 115 -8.22 -12.53 0.92
C SER A 115 -9.46 -11.61 0.91
N LYS A 116 -9.67 -10.93 2.03
CA LYS A 116 -10.62 -9.82 2.17
C LYS A 116 -9.91 -8.53 1.80
N TYR A 117 -10.44 -7.82 0.80
CA TYR A 117 -9.89 -6.59 0.27
C TYR A 117 -10.83 -5.41 0.45
N VAL A 118 -10.27 -4.23 0.71
CA VAL A 118 -11.04 -2.99 0.78
C VAL A 118 -10.18 -1.79 0.41
N VAL A 119 -10.77 -0.79 -0.24
CA VAL A 119 -10.07 0.49 -0.46
C VAL A 119 -10.20 1.32 0.80
N MET A 120 -9.08 1.87 1.29
CA MET A 120 -9.05 2.80 2.41
C MET A 120 -8.36 4.11 2.01
N ALA A 121 -8.73 5.20 2.67
CA ALA A 121 -8.09 6.51 2.52
C ALA A 121 -7.73 7.06 3.89
N GLN A 122 -6.64 7.83 3.97
CA GLN A 122 -6.21 8.47 5.20
C GLN A 122 -7.05 9.69 5.53
N THR A 123 -7.12 10.00 6.83
CA THR A 123 -7.60 11.31 7.26
C THR A 123 -6.66 12.43 6.80
N ALA A 124 -7.15 13.38 6.03
CA ALA A 124 -6.52 14.68 5.84
C ALA A 124 -6.37 15.33 7.23
N ALA A 125 -5.14 15.64 7.64
CA ALA A 125 -4.91 16.36 8.89
C ALA A 125 -5.69 17.69 8.86
N ALA A 126 -6.32 18.05 9.99
CA ALA A 126 -7.20 19.23 10.11
C ALA A 126 -6.48 20.58 9.85
N THR A 127 -5.15 20.57 9.80
CA THR A 127 -4.30 21.72 9.45
C THR A 127 -3.40 21.33 8.29
N ALA A 128 -3.91 21.55 7.07
CA ALA A 128 -3.32 21.19 5.78
C ALA A 128 -3.19 19.67 5.54
N PRO A 129 -3.70 19.14 4.41
CA PRO A 129 -3.43 17.75 4.06
C PRO A 129 -1.91 17.62 3.88
N GLY A 130 -1.26 16.75 4.67
CA GLY A 130 0.16 16.48 4.54
C GLY A 130 0.54 15.96 3.14
N PRO A 131 1.84 15.79 2.85
CA PRO A 131 2.28 15.32 1.55
C PRO A 131 1.71 13.93 1.24
N THR A 132 1.28 13.72 0.01
CA THR A 132 0.78 12.42 -0.46
C THR A 132 1.93 11.51 -0.82
N VAL A 133 1.88 10.24 -0.41
CA VAL A 133 2.88 9.23 -0.76
C VAL A 133 2.25 8.13 -1.60
N VAL A 134 2.85 7.83 -2.75
CA VAL A 134 2.48 6.73 -3.62
C VAL A 134 3.68 5.82 -3.80
N LEU A 135 3.58 4.57 -3.34
CA LEU A 135 4.63 3.56 -3.54
C LEU A 135 4.71 3.19 -5.02
N GLN A 136 5.93 3.15 -5.56
CA GLN A 136 6.22 2.78 -6.94
C GLN A 136 6.81 1.38 -7.00
N GLY A 137 6.26 0.55 -7.89
CA GLY A 137 6.81 -0.75 -8.25
C GLY A 137 5.86 -1.91 -7.95
N THR A 138 5.88 -2.89 -8.84
CA THR A 138 5.55 -4.27 -8.49
C THR A 138 6.72 -4.81 -7.68
N MET A 139 6.46 -5.44 -6.53
CA MET A 139 7.48 -6.28 -5.88
C MET A 139 8.13 -7.20 -6.93
N PRO A 140 9.45 -7.49 -6.84
CA PRO A 140 10.05 -8.46 -7.72
C PRO A 140 9.23 -9.74 -7.71
N THR A 141 8.93 -10.30 -8.88
CA THR A 141 8.12 -11.53 -9.03
C THR A 141 8.75 -12.74 -8.31
N ALA A 142 9.97 -12.61 -7.78
CA ALA A 142 10.51 -13.47 -6.75
C ALA A 142 11.52 -12.66 -5.95
N ILE A 143 11.28 -12.47 -4.66
CA ILE A 143 12.30 -11.96 -3.75
C ILE A 143 13.36 -13.05 -3.61
N ARG A 144 14.63 -12.69 -3.85
CA ARG A 144 15.75 -13.62 -3.71
C ARG A 144 16.46 -13.36 -2.39
N ALA A 145 16.73 -14.43 -1.66
CA ALA A 145 17.55 -14.36 -0.46
C ALA A 145 18.92 -13.78 -0.81
N GLY A 146 19.40 -12.84 0.00
CA GLY A 146 20.68 -12.17 -0.24
C GLY A 146 20.67 -11.15 -1.38
N ALA A 147 19.52 -10.85 -2.00
CA ALA A 147 19.40 -9.77 -2.96
C ALA A 147 18.89 -8.49 -2.28
N PRO A 148 19.49 -7.32 -2.54
CA PRO A 148 18.96 -6.07 -2.02
C PRO A 148 17.63 -5.72 -2.71
N LEU A 149 16.71 -5.11 -1.97
CA LEU A 149 15.42 -4.65 -2.49
C LEU A 149 15.41 -3.13 -2.57
N TYR A 150 14.97 -2.58 -3.71
CA TYR A 150 14.83 -1.14 -3.86
C TYR A 150 13.36 -0.75 -3.75
N LEU A 151 12.99 -0.13 -2.64
CA LEU A 151 11.66 0.45 -2.46
C LEU A 151 11.68 1.87 -3.01
N ARG A 152 10.66 2.23 -3.78
CA ARG A 152 10.52 3.56 -4.36
C ARG A 152 9.16 4.15 -4.02
N ALA A 153 9.11 5.47 -3.83
CA ALA A 153 7.89 6.22 -3.59
C ALA A 153 7.94 7.54 -4.36
N THR A 154 6.82 7.94 -4.95
CA THR A 154 6.60 9.31 -5.41
C THR A 154 5.82 10.05 -4.35
N VAL A 155 6.30 11.25 -4.01
CA VAL A 155 5.69 12.10 -3.01
C VAL A 155 5.17 13.37 -3.67
N THR A 156 3.97 13.79 -3.33
CA THR A 156 3.44 15.08 -3.78
C THR A 156 3.38 15.99 -2.56
N PRO A 157 4.18 17.08 -2.49
CA PRO A 157 4.13 18.01 -1.38
C PRO A 157 2.78 18.73 -1.35
N THR A 158 2.45 19.28 -0.18
CA THR A 158 1.35 20.24 -0.07
C THR A 158 1.68 21.49 -0.90
N THR A 159 0.65 22.13 -1.44
CA THR A 159 0.84 23.36 -2.21
C THR A 159 1.57 24.42 -1.37
N GLY A 160 2.71 24.89 -1.87
CA GLY A 160 3.53 25.90 -1.18
C GLY A 160 4.49 25.33 -0.13
N THR A 161 4.60 24.01 0.04
CA THR A 161 5.59 23.38 0.92
C THR A 161 6.66 22.63 0.13
N SER A 162 7.75 22.28 0.81
CA SER A 162 8.76 21.34 0.31
C SER A 162 8.79 20.08 1.16
N ILE A 163 9.15 18.95 0.56
CA ILE A 163 9.23 17.68 1.27
C ILE A 163 10.39 17.74 2.27
N ALA A 164 10.07 17.55 3.54
CA ALA A 164 11.01 17.59 4.65
C ALA A 164 11.59 16.20 4.95
N SER A 165 10.75 15.16 4.94
CA SER A 165 11.21 13.78 5.09
C SER A 165 10.27 12.78 4.41
N VAL A 166 10.82 11.63 4.03
CA VAL A 166 10.05 10.47 3.58
C VAL A 166 10.57 9.27 4.35
N ARG A 167 9.66 8.55 5.01
CA ARG A 167 9.96 7.37 5.82
C ARG A 167 9.22 6.17 5.26
N VAL A 168 9.87 5.02 5.30
CA VAL A 168 9.26 3.74 4.98
C VAL A 168 9.36 2.84 6.20
N TYR A 169 8.27 2.15 6.45
CA TYR A 169 8.13 1.17 7.51
C TYR A 169 8.01 -0.18 6.82
N TYR A 170 8.90 -1.11 7.13
CA TYR A 170 8.94 -2.41 6.46
C TYR A 170 9.29 -3.52 7.45
N ARG A 171 8.77 -4.73 7.20
CA ARG A 171 9.03 -5.91 8.04
C ARG A 171 9.06 -7.18 7.22
N LYS A 172 9.78 -8.18 7.74
CA LYS A 172 9.64 -9.56 7.26
C LYS A 172 8.33 -10.14 7.76
N LEU A 173 7.73 -11.01 6.96
CA LEU A 173 6.51 -11.74 7.32
C LEU A 173 6.76 -13.21 7.61
N GLN A 174 7.87 -13.78 7.11
CA GLN A 174 8.23 -15.18 7.27
C GLN A 174 9.46 -15.35 8.18
N PRO A 175 9.56 -16.49 8.91
CA PRO A 175 8.51 -17.50 9.11
C PRO A 175 7.41 -17.03 10.08
N SER A 176 7.58 -15.85 10.66
CA SER A 176 6.56 -15.14 11.42
C SER A 176 6.77 -13.63 11.31
N PRO A 177 5.69 -12.82 11.37
CA PRO A 177 5.80 -11.37 11.24
C PRO A 177 6.73 -10.74 12.27
N GLN A 178 7.71 -9.98 11.78
CA GLN A 178 8.66 -9.25 12.63
C GLN A 178 8.16 -7.82 12.92
N PRO A 179 8.73 -7.14 13.93
CA PRO A 179 8.46 -5.71 14.13
C PRO A 179 8.80 -4.86 12.90
N LEU A 180 8.06 -3.77 12.72
CA LEU A 180 8.35 -2.79 11.67
C LEU A 180 9.70 -2.11 11.91
N ILE A 181 10.50 -2.06 10.87
CA ILE A 181 11.72 -1.26 10.79
C ILE A 181 11.38 0.05 10.10
N GLU A 182 11.70 1.14 10.74
CA GLU A 182 11.60 2.48 10.17
C GLU A 182 12.93 2.85 9.48
N ALA A 183 12.84 3.37 8.26
CA ALA A 183 13.99 3.90 7.56
C ALA A 183 13.62 5.16 6.77
N VAL A 184 14.60 6.06 6.64
CA VAL A 184 14.46 7.28 5.83
C VAL A 184 14.76 6.94 4.37
N MET A 185 13.84 7.33 3.48
CA MET A 185 14.06 7.26 2.04
C MET A 185 14.82 8.51 1.58
N THR A 186 15.72 8.34 0.63
CA THR A 186 16.52 9.45 0.07
C THR A 186 16.01 9.82 -1.33
N PRO A 187 16.11 11.08 -1.77
CA PRO A 187 15.72 11.46 -3.12
C PRO A 187 16.37 10.56 -4.17
N ASP A 188 15.57 9.93 -5.02
CA ASP A 188 16.04 9.09 -6.11
C ASP A 188 16.56 10.00 -7.23
N ARG A 189 17.88 9.98 -7.42
CA ARG A 189 18.59 10.81 -8.41
C ARG A 189 18.92 10.02 -9.69
N THR A 190 18.27 8.88 -9.90
CA THR A 190 18.48 8.09 -11.12
C THR A 190 18.06 8.94 -12.34
N PRO A 191 18.94 9.15 -13.35
CA PRO A 191 18.70 10.10 -14.45
C PRO A 191 17.45 9.83 -15.30
N THR A 192 16.93 8.61 -15.25
CA THR A 192 15.77 8.13 -16.01
C THR A 192 14.45 8.28 -15.26
N VAL A 193 14.48 8.71 -14.00
CA VAL A 193 13.30 8.92 -13.15
C VAL A 193 13.00 10.43 -13.11
N PRO A 194 11.74 10.87 -13.32
CA PRO A 194 11.39 12.29 -13.20
C PRO A 194 11.84 12.86 -11.85
N ALA A 195 12.76 13.82 -11.90
CA ALA A 195 13.56 14.27 -10.76
C ALA A 195 12.82 15.06 -9.67
N SER A 196 11.52 15.31 -9.80
CA SER A 196 10.76 16.04 -8.79
C SER A 196 9.95 15.06 -7.95
N ASN A 197 10.48 14.74 -6.78
CA ASN A 197 9.79 14.08 -5.66
C ASN A 197 9.71 12.55 -5.68
N THR A 198 10.64 11.87 -6.35
CA THR A 198 10.80 10.43 -6.17
C THR A 198 11.85 10.14 -5.11
N TYR A 199 11.57 9.20 -4.21
CA TYR A 199 12.41 8.79 -3.10
C TYR A 199 12.62 7.29 -3.14
N GLY A 200 13.79 6.84 -2.72
CA GLY A 200 14.18 5.44 -2.70
C GLY A 200 14.82 5.01 -1.40
N LEU A 201 14.63 3.74 -1.05
CA LEU A 201 15.38 3.04 -0.02
C LEU A 201 15.92 1.74 -0.60
N LEU A 202 17.23 1.52 -0.44
CA LEU A 202 17.84 0.21 -0.65
C LEU A 202 17.80 -0.57 0.67
N ILE A 203 16.92 -1.56 0.75
CA ILE A 203 16.94 -2.56 1.80
C ILE A 203 18.17 -3.46 1.56
N PRO A 204 19.04 -3.65 2.56
CA PRO A 204 20.28 -4.38 2.38
C PRO A 204 20.03 -5.86 2.05
N ALA A 205 20.93 -6.45 1.29
CA ALA A 205 20.93 -7.88 0.96
C ALA A 205 20.84 -8.80 2.19
N SER A 206 21.35 -8.37 3.34
CA SER A 206 21.30 -9.10 4.60
C SER A 206 19.92 -9.12 5.25
N PHE A 207 18.96 -8.34 4.76
CA PHE A 207 17.64 -8.25 5.37
C PHE A 207 16.82 -9.52 5.14
N LEU A 208 16.74 -10.03 3.91
CA LEU A 208 16.02 -11.28 3.61
C LEU A 208 17.01 -12.41 3.32
N THR A 209 17.09 -13.34 4.26
CA THR A 209 17.84 -14.59 4.14
C THR A 209 16.94 -15.71 3.62
N ALA A 210 17.52 -16.87 3.31
CA ALA A 210 16.72 -18.01 2.84
C ALA A 210 15.69 -18.50 3.88
N ALA A 211 15.92 -18.24 5.17
CA ALA A 211 14.98 -18.58 6.24
C ALA A 211 13.81 -17.59 6.36
N ASP A 212 13.94 -16.40 5.75
CA ASP A 212 12.92 -15.35 5.75
C ASP A 212 12.05 -15.40 4.49
N LEU A 213 12.19 -16.45 3.68
CA LEU A 213 11.39 -16.69 2.47
C LEU A 213 10.51 -17.92 2.67
N GLY A 214 9.25 -17.83 2.28
CA GLY A 214 8.28 -18.91 2.48
C GLY A 214 7.23 -18.98 1.37
N PRO A 215 6.28 -19.92 1.49
CA PRO A 215 4.98 -19.75 0.83
C PRO A 215 4.32 -18.52 1.45
N GLY A 216 4.02 -17.51 0.64
CA GLY A 216 3.39 -16.27 1.08
C GLY A 216 4.14 -14.99 0.76
N PRO A 217 3.57 -13.85 1.17
CA PRO A 217 4.27 -12.57 1.13
C PRO A 217 5.46 -12.62 2.09
N ASP A 218 6.65 -12.27 1.62
CA ASP A 218 7.87 -12.25 2.45
C ASP A 218 8.08 -10.90 3.17
N LEU A 219 7.46 -9.83 2.65
CA LEU A 219 7.71 -8.44 3.03
C LEU A 219 6.41 -7.62 3.05
N ALA A 220 6.17 -6.91 4.15
CA ALA A 220 5.16 -5.85 4.22
C ALA A 220 5.83 -4.49 4.37
N TYR A 221 5.28 -3.46 3.72
CA TYR A 221 5.79 -2.10 3.82
C TYR A 221 4.74 -1.03 3.53
N TYR A 222 4.90 0.14 4.14
CA TYR A 222 4.18 1.37 3.79
C TYR A 222 5.12 2.57 3.95
N ALA A 223 4.78 3.69 3.33
CA ALA A 223 5.58 4.90 3.42
C ALA A 223 4.74 6.12 3.82
N GLU A 224 5.39 7.02 4.56
CA GLU A 224 4.85 8.29 5.03
C GLU A 224 5.80 9.42 4.62
N ALA A 225 5.27 10.63 4.50
CA ALA A 225 6.09 11.81 4.24
C ALA A 225 5.66 12.96 5.15
N THR A 226 6.63 13.83 5.43
CA THR A 226 6.39 15.13 6.07
C THR A 226 6.89 16.23 5.14
N ASP A 227 6.26 17.40 5.23
CA ASP A 227 6.67 18.58 4.50
C ASP A 227 7.03 19.73 5.45
N SER A 228 7.56 20.82 4.90
CA SER A 228 7.95 22.02 5.64
C SER A 228 6.77 22.76 6.28
N GLY A 229 5.53 22.42 5.95
CA GLY A 229 4.32 22.99 6.55
C GLY A 229 3.94 22.33 7.87
N CYS A 230 4.33 21.07 8.09
CA CYS A 230 4.06 20.34 9.33
C CYS A 230 5.01 20.71 10.50
N ASP A 231 6.24 21.17 10.23
CA ASP A 231 7.24 21.48 11.28
C ASP A 231 7.10 22.88 11.90
N ASP A 232 6.42 23.82 11.22
CA ASP A 232 6.34 25.21 11.67
C ASP A 232 5.35 25.44 12.83
N LEU A 233 4.55 24.42 13.19
CA LEU A 233 3.66 24.46 14.36
C LEU A 233 4.35 24.02 15.65
N ALA A 234 5.35 23.13 15.59
CA ALA A 234 6.10 22.71 16.77
C ALA A 234 7.03 23.82 17.32
N ARG A 235 7.39 24.81 16.50
CA ARG A 235 8.18 25.98 16.93
C ARG A 235 7.35 27.20 17.35
N ARG A 236 6.03 27.22 17.08
CA ARG A 236 5.19 28.41 17.33
C ARG A 236 4.56 28.47 18.74
N HIS A 237 4.76 27.47 19.59
CA HIS A 237 4.34 27.51 20.99
C HIS A 237 5.40 26.92 21.94
N PRO A 238 6.41 27.71 22.35
CA PRO A 238 7.34 27.32 23.42
C PRO A 238 6.74 27.43 24.84
N ASP A 239 5.51 27.92 25.00
CA ASP A 239 4.95 28.32 26.31
C ASP A 239 3.97 27.32 26.94
N LEU A 240 4.13 26.02 26.68
CA LEU A 240 3.49 24.96 27.47
C LEU A 240 4.53 23.90 27.83
N ALA A 241 5.47 24.31 28.68
CA ALA A 241 6.23 23.44 29.57
C ALA A 241 5.49 23.32 30.92
#